data_AF-A0A7J6VGI9-F1
#
_entry.id   AF-A0A7J6VGI9-F1
#
_cell.length_a   1.000
_cell.length_b   1.000
_cell.length_c   1.000
_cell.angle_alpha   90.00
_cell.angle_beta   90.00
_cell.angle_gamma   90.00
#
_symmetry.space_group_name_H-M   'P 1'
#
loop_
_entity.id
_entity.type
_entity.pdbx_description
1 polymer ?
#
loop_
_entity_poly.entity_id
_entity_poly.type
_entity_poly.pdbx_seq_one_letter_code
_entity_poly.pdbx_strand_id
1 'polypeptide(L)'
;MGSLATHFSAFLFLFPIGIRRLLCCFSLYLKNPYHYRSKTWYLSDPRWKTIDLYILLIALPIASFSEIFLFLSFSGHPTYRFTFFQQSVMILMFWVLLVLVILRENIDPSLINEGFLFIFAGISFVLEYSLMGKEITGPGIPGVRVYELLSGLTLVCAASCFYLSLKPTAFFAEVVLSSALVFKGTWILQAGLSLYTDTFSLKGCRKISLLPAHEQTNAQCNLEEDGLRGVALIDLLFIGHAIGILVICLVLFGTLSCNRNWISGSGSSLADIDSESLLIRPLPEVELE
;
A
#
# COMPACT_ATOMS: atom_id res chain seq x y z
N MET A 1 -15.67 -6.11 -9.13
CA MET A 1 -16.73 -5.15 -8.73
C MET A 1 -17.32 -5.47 -7.35
N GLY A 2 -17.43 -4.44 -6.49
CA GLY A 2 -18.58 -4.09 -5.64
C GLY A 2 -19.17 -5.11 -4.66
N SER A 3 -18.36 -5.88 -3.94
CA SER A 3 -18.82 -6.68 -2.79
C SER A 3 -17.92 -6.45 -1.58
N LEU A 4 -18.48 -6.59 -0.38
CA LEU A 4 -17.70 -6.60 0.85
C LEU A 4 -16.52 -7.58 0.77
N ALA A 5 -16.71 -8.73 0.12
CA ALA A 5 -15.65 -9.72 -0.08
C ALA A 5 -14.48 -9.17 -0.92
N THR A 6 -14.78 -8.37 -1.96
CA THR A 6 -13.75 -7.76 -2.81
C THR A 6 -12.99 -6.66 -2.07
N HIS A 7 -13.67 -5.84 -1.27
CA HIS A 7 -13.03 -4.84 -0.43
C HIS A 7 -12.17 -5.47 0.67
N PHE A 8 -12.67 -6.53 1.31
CA PHE A 8 -11.92 -7.27 2.31
C PHE A 8 -10.68 -7.94 1.72
N SER A 9 -10.81 -8.58 0.55
CA SER A 9 -9.67 -9.18 -0.17
C SER A 9 -8.60 -8.15 -0.53
N ALA A 10 -9.00 -6.99 -1.06
CA ALA A 10 -8.07 -5.89 -1.36
C ALA A 10 -7.35 -5.37 -0.11
N PHE A 11 -8.05 -5.25 1.02
CA PHE A 11 -7.44 -4.91 2.31
C PHE A 11 -6.39 -5.93 2.74
N LEU A 12 -6.72 -7.23 2.67
CA LEU A 12 -5.81 -8.32 3.06
C LEU A 12 -4.50 -8.34 2.26
N PHE A 13 -4.49 -7.77 1.05
CA PHE A 13 -3.27 -7.63 0.27
C PHE A 13 -2.55 -6.30 0.52
N LEU A 14 -3.25 -5.17 0.40
CA LEU A 14 -2.62 -3.86 0.46
C LEU A 14 -2.04 -3.54 1.84
N PHE A 15 -2.75 -3.91 2.91
CA PHE A 15 -2.33 -3.60 4.28
C PHE A 15 -1.02 -4.31 4.67
N PRO A 16 -0.89 -5.65 4.55
CA PRO A 16 0.37 -6.34 4.88
C PRO A 16 1.54 -5.93 3.98
N ILE A 17 1.28 -5.71 2.68
CA ILE A 17 2.32 -5.25 1.75
C ILE A 17 2.86 -3.87 2.19
N GLY A 18 1.95 -2.94 2.50
CA GLY A 18 2.33 -1.60 2.95
C GLY A 18 3.14 -1.63 4.25
N ILE A 19 2.69 -2.40 5.26
CA ILE A 19 3.40 -2.54 6.54
C ILE A 19 4.78 -3.17 6.34
N ARG A 20 4.89 -4.23 5.54
CA ARG A 20 6.18 -4.87 5.28
C ARG A 20 7.14 -3.93 4.57
N ARG A 21 6.69 -3.18 3.56
CA ARG A 21 7.53 -2.17 2.90
C ARG A 21 8.00 -1.11 3.87
N LEU A 22 7.12 -0.62 4.76
CA LEU A 22 7.46 0.36 5.77
C LEU A 22 8.54 -0.16 6.75
N LEU A 23 8.39 -1.39 7.24
CA LEU A 23 9.37 -2.04 8.12
C LEU A 23 10.73 -2.22 7.43
N CYS A 24 10.74 -2.67 6.17
CA CYS A 24 11.97 -2.83 5.40
C CYS A 24 12.66 -1.48 5.14
N CYS A 25 11.89 -0.47 4.76
CA CYS A 25 12.37 0.89 4.53
C CYS A 25 13.04 1.47 5.79
N PHE A 26 12.36 1.41 6.93
CA PHE A 26 12.89 1.85 8.21
C PHE A 26 14.14 1.08 8.63
N SER A 27 14.13 -0.26 8.49
CA SER A 27 15.28 -1.10 8.81
C SER A 27 16.51 -0.74 7.97
N LEU A 28 16.34 -0.55 6.66
CA LEU A 28 17.43 -0.20 5.74
C LEU A 28 17.96 1.21 6.00
N TYR A 29 17.07 2.18 6.19
CA TYR A 29 17.45 3.55 6.48
C TYR A 29 18.20 3.67 7.80
N LEU A 30 17.70 3.01 8.84
CA LEU A 30 18.40 2.96 10.12
C LEU A 30 19.78 2.33 9.94
N LYS A 31 19.88 1.16 9.28
CA LYS A 31 21.15 0.44 9.07
C LYS A 31 22.25 1.33 8.47
N ASN A 32 21.98 1.97 7.34
CA ASN A 32 22.93 2.86 6.68
C ASN A 32 22.20 3.99 5.94
N PRO A 33 22.09 5.20 6.51
CA PRO A 33 21.35 6.29 5.90
C PRO A 33 21.99 6.79 4.60
N TYR A 34 23.32 6.76 4.49
CA TYR A 34 24.07 7.23 3.31
C TYR A 34 23.97 6.30 2.09
N HIS A 35 23.75 5.00 2.32
CA HIS A 35 23.62 4.00 1.26
C HIS A 35 22.17 3.56 1.02
N TYR A 36 21.21 4.29 1.59
CA TYR A 36 19.81 3.97 1.43
C TYR A 36 19.38 4.11 -0.05
N ARG A 37 18.75 3.06 -0.57
CA ARG A 37 18.15 3.04 -1.90
C ARG A 37 16.84 2.25 -1.85
N SER A 38 15.78 2.90 -2.31
CA SER A 38 14.44 2.35 -2.40
C SER A 38 14.37 1.20 -3.40
N LYS A 39 13.59 0.17 -3.04
CA LYS A 39 13.23 -0.94 -3.92
C LYS A 39 11.72 -0.98 -4.12
N THR A 40 11.31 -1.42 -5.31
CA THR A 40 9.91 -1.67 -5.67
C THR A 40 9.34 -2.81 -4.84
N TRP A 41 10.14 -3.84 -4.56
CA TRP A 41 9.78 -4.95 -3.67
C TRP A 41 10.97 -5.36 -2.80
N TYR A 42 10.70 -5.65 -1.52
CA TYR A 42 11.71 -6.13 -0.58
C TYR A 42 11.63 -7.64 -0.45
N LEU A 43 12.46 -8.34 -1.21
CA LEU A 43 12.69 -9.76 -1.03
C LEU A 43 13.54 -9.95 0.22
N SER A 44 13.04 -10.76 1.15
CA SER A 44 13.72 -11.09 2.40
C SER A 44 14.07 -12.56 2.41
N ASP A 45 15.31 -12.88 2.73
CA ASP A 45 15.74 -14.24 3.04
C ASP A 45 15.47 -14.50 4.55
N PRO A 46 14.85 -15.62 4.99
CA PRO A 46 14.41 -16.82 4.25
C PRO A 46 13.18 -16.61 3.35
N ARG A 47 13.11 -17.36 2.23
CA ARG A 47 12.04 -17.38 1.20
C ARG A 47 10.58 -17.39 1.72
N TRP A 48 10.33 -17.85 2.93
CA TRP A 48 9.01 -17.85 3.59
C TRP A 48 8.51 -16.42 3.89
N LYS A 49 9.41 -15.43 3.97
CA LYS A 49 9.05 -14.01 4.10
C LYS A 49 8.52 -13.40 2.79
N THR A 50 8.53 -14.17 1.70
CA THR A 50 8.05 -13.79 0.36
C THR A 50 6.72 -14.47 0.01
N ILE A 51 6.04 -15.11 0.96
CA ILE A 51 4.74 -15.77 0.75
C ILE A 51 3.71 -14.80 0.16
N ASP A 52 3.71 -13.54 0.60
CA ASP A 52 2.78 -12.52 0.11
C ASP A 52 2.92 -12.26 -1.39
N LEU A 53 4.15 -12.25 -1.93
CA LEU A 53 4.41 -12.13 -3.36
C LEU A 53 3.85 -13.33 -4.14
N TYR A 54 4.06 -14.55 -3.65
CA TYR A 54 3.53 -15.76 -4.30
C TYR A 54 2.01 -15.83 -4.27
N ILE A 55 1.40 -15.40 -3.16
CA ILE A 55 -0.06 -15.30 -3.07
C ILE A 55 -0.58 -14.29 -4.09
N LEU A 56 0.02 -13.10 -4.21
CA LEU A 56 -0.39 -12.11 -5.21
C LEU A 56 -0.19 -12.61 -6.64
N LEU A 57 0.91 -13.33 -6.90
CA LEU A 57 1.21 -13.88 -8.23
C LEU A 57 0.13 -14.83 -8.73
N ILE A 58 -0.50 -15.57 -7.83
CA ILE A 58 -1.60 -16.49 -8.14
C ILE A 58 -2.96 -15.77 -8.08
N ALA A 59 -3.17 -14.89 -7.11
CA ALA A 59 -4.46 -14.24 -6.88
C ALA A 59 -4.82 -13.20 -7.95
N LEU A 60 -3.87 -12.36 -8.38
CA LEU A 60 -4.12 -11.32 -9.39
C LEU A 60 -4.60 -11.86 -10.75
N PRO A 61 -3.99 -12.89 -11.35
CA PRO A 61 -4.47 -13.42 -12.63
C PRO A 61 -5.84 -14.07 -12.47
N ILE A 62 -6.09 -14.80 -11.37
CA ILE A 62 -7.43 -15.35 -11.06
C ILE A 62 -8.46 -14.23 -10.99
N ALA A 63 -8.15 -13.14 -10.29
CA ALA A 63 -9.03 -11.97 -10.22
C ALA A 63 -9.26 -11.34 -11.60
N SER A 64 -8.21 -11.14 -12.40
CA SER A 64 -8.31 -10.61 -13.77
C SER A 64 -9.18 -11.50 -14.67
N PHE A 65 -8.98 -12.82 -14.65
CA PHE A 65 -9.80 -13.76 -15.41
C PHE A 65 -11.24 -13.81 -14.92
N SER A 66 -11.49 -13.67 -13.62
CA SER A 66 -12.85 -13.62 -13.08
C SER A 66 -13.61 -12.40 -13.60
N GLU A 67 -12.96 -11.23 -13.69
CA GLU A 67 -13.58 -10.01 -14.24
C GLU A 67 -13.79 -10.12 -15.76
N ILE A 68 -12.90 -10.81 -16.50
CA ILE A 68 -13.12 -11.14 -17.92
C ILE A 68 -14.30 -12.09 -18.09
N PHE A 69 -14.43 -13.08 -17.21
CA PHE A 69 -15.57 -14.00 -17.23
C PHE A 69 -16.87 -13.24 -16.97
N LEU A 70 -16.91 -12.34 -15.98
CA LEU A 70 -18.07 -11.48 -15.73
C LEU A 70 -18.39 -10.59 -16.95
N PHE A 71 -17.37 -10.02 -17.61
CA PHE A 71 -17.52 -9.29 -18.87
C PHE A 71 -18.16 -10.15 -19.98
N LEU A 72 -17.82 -11.43 -20.08
CA LEU A 72 -18.36 -12.35 -21.09
C LEU A 72 -19.77 -12.84 -20.73
N SER A 73 -20.04 -13.07 -19.44
CA SER A 73 -21.30 -13.64 -18.96
C SER A 73 -22.43 -12.62 -18.82
N PHE A 74 -22.13 -11.36 -18.49
CA PHE A 74 -23.16 -10.34 -18.37
C PHE A 74 -23.58 -9.78 -19.74
N SER A 75 -24.84 -10.01 -20.12
CA SER A 75 -25.50 -9.44 -21.30
C SER A 75 -26.15 -8.06 -21.03
N GLY A 76 -25.74 -7.37 -19.96
CA GLY A 76 -26.28 -6.07 -19.57
C GLY A 76 -25.87 -4.90 -20.48
N HIS A 77 -26.32 -3.68 -20.15
CA HIS A 77 -26.02 -2.45 -20.90
C HIS A 77 -24.50 -2.31 -21.16
N PRO A 78 -24.07 -1.95 -22.39
CA PRO A 78 -22.66 -2.03 -22.81
C PRO A 78 -21.69 -1.22 -21.94
N THR A 79 -22.16 -0.15 -21.31
CA THR A 79 -21.38 0.71 -20.43
C THR A 79 -20.88 -0.04 -19.18
N TYR A 80 -21.75 -0.78 -18.50
CA TYR A 80 -21.36 -1.58 -17.32
C TYR A 80 -20.47 -2.75 -17.70
N ARG A 81 -20.73 -3.33 -18.86
CA ARG A 81 -19.93 -4.42 -19.41
C ARG A 81 -18.48 -3.96 -19.62
N PHE A 82 -18.27 -2.81 -20.27
CA PHE A 82 -16.92 -2.31 -20.55
C PHE A 82 -16.08 -2.01 -19.29
N THR A 83 -16.73 -1.58 -18.20
CA THR A 83 -16.07 -1.37 -16.91
C THR A 83 -15.38 -2.63 -16.38
N PHE A 84 -16.00 -3.81 -16.47
CA PHE A 84 -15.39 -5.07 -16.06
C PHE A 84 -14.12 -5.39 -16.84
N PHE A 85 -14.11 -5.12 -18.15
CA PHE A 85 -12.93 -5.31 -18.98
C PHE A 85 -11.80 -4.34 -18.59
N GLN A 86 -12.12 -3.07 -18.37
CA GLN A 86 -11.15 -2.07 -17.92
C GLN A 86 -10.54 -2.43 -16.56
N GLN A 87 -11.37 -2.89 -15.62
CA GLN A 87 -10.93 -3.36 -14.31
C GLN A 87 -10.00 -4.58 -14.44
N SER A 88 -10.33 -5.54 -15.30
CA SER A 88 -9.47 -6.70 -15.55
C SER A 88 -8.11 -6.31 -16.11
N VAL A 89 -8.05 -5.40 -17.08
CA VAL A 89 -6.80 -4.90 -17.67
C VAL A 89 -5.94 -4.22 -16.60
N MET A 90 -6.56 -3.43 -15.71
CA MET A 90 -5.84 -2.78 -14.61
C MET A 90 -5.25 -3.80 -13.62
N ILE A 91 -6.00 -4.83 -13.22
CA ILE A 91 -5.48 -5.91 -12.36
C ILE A 91 -4.33 -6.67 -13.07
N LEU A 92 -4.48 -6.93 -14.37
CA LEU A 92 -3.45 -7.56 -15.19
C LEU A 92 -2.16 -6.73 -15.23
N MET A 93 -2.25 -5.40 -15.30
CA MET A 93 -1.08 -4.51 -15.23
C MET A 93 -0.31 -4.69 -13.91
N PHE A 94 -1.00 -4.76 -12.77
CA PHE A 94 -0.32 -5.05 -11.49
C PHE A 94 0.29 -6.45 -11.45
N TRP A 95 -0.31 -7.43 -12.13
CA TRP A 95 0.29 -8.76 -12.28
C TRP A 95 1.56 -8.73 -13.12
N VAL A 96 1.56 -8.02 -14.25
CA VAL A 96 2.75 -7.82 -15.09
C VAL A 96 3.86 -7.14 -14.31
N LEU A 97 3.54 -6.12 -13.48
CA LEU A 97 4.52 -5.49 -12.59
C LEU A 97 5.18 -6.53 -11.66
N LEU A 98 4.39 -7.44 -11.08
CA LEU A 98 4.91 -8.47 -10.18
C LEU A 98 5.82 -9.46 -10.92
N VAL A 99 5.43 -9.86 -12.13
CA VAL A 99 6.27 -10.71 -12.99
C VAL A 99 7.59 -10.00 -13.32
N LEU A 100 7.56 -8.71 -13.64
CA LEU A 100 8.78 -7.93 -13.91
C LEU A 100 9.69 -7.82 -12.69
N VAL A 101 9.12 -7.68 -11.49
CA VAL A 101 9.87 -7.68 -10.22
C VAL A 101 10.56 -9.03 -10.00
N ILE A 102 9.86 -10.15 -10.23
CA ILE A 102 10.41 -11.50 -10.10
C ILE A 102 11.48 -11.74 -11.17
N LEU A 103 11.22 -11.32 -12.40
CA LEU A 103 12.15 -11.48 -13.52
C LEU A 103 13.46 -10.75 -13.24
N ARG A 104 13.39 -9.55 -12.68
CA ARG A 104 14.56 -8.78 -12.27
C ARG A 104 15.39 -9.46 -11.17
N GLU A 105 14.75 -10.19 -10.27
CA GLU A 105 15.50 -10.89 -9.23
C GLU A 105 16.19 -12.15 -9.78
N ASN A 106 15.54 -12.86 -10.70
CA ASN A 106 16.04 -14.13 -11.24
C ASN A 106 16.97 -13.96 -12.45
N ILE A 107 16.78 -12.90 -13.24
CA ILE A 107 17.61 -12.53 -14.38
C ILE A 107 18.43 -11.31 -13.97
N ASP A 108 19.67 -11.23 -14.45
CA ASP A 108 20.63 -10.18 -14.12
C ASP A 108 19.98 -8.80 -13.84
N PRO A 109 20.16 -8.23 -12.63
CA PRO A 109 19.55 -6.96 -12.21
C PRO A 109 19.90 -5.75 -13.11
N SER A 110 20.87 -5.91 -14.01
CA SER A 110 21.28 -4.93 -15.01
C SER A 110 20.29 -4.82 -16.18
N LEU A 111 19.52 -5.86 -16.47
CA LEU A 111 18.57 -5.88 -17.58
C LEU A 111 17.33 -5.01 -17.29
N ILE A 112 16.86 -5.01 -16.04
CA ILE A 112 15.67 -4.29 -15.60
C ILE A 112 16.05 -3.28 -14.51
N ASN A 113 16.11 -2.00 -14.88
CA ASN A 113 16.38 -0.92 -13.94
C ASN A 113 15.22 -0.75 -12.94
N GLU A 114 15.53 -0.53 -11.66
CA GLU A 114 14.55 -0.26 -10.60
C GLU A 114 13.67 0.96 -10.95
N GLY A 115 14.25 1.99 -11.57
CA GLY A 115 13.52 3.18 -12.00
C GLY A 115 12.40 2.86 -13.00
N PHE A 116 12.63 1.90 -13.91
CA PHE A 116 11.61 1.45 -14.86
C PHE A 116 10.43 0.77 -14.17
N LEU A 117 10.70 -0.07 -13.16
CA LEU A 117 9.64 -0.71 -12.36
C LEU A 117 8.81 0.33 -11.59
N PHE A 118 9.43 1.39 -11.07
CA PHE A 118 8.72 2.49 -10.44
C PHE A 118 7.86 3.29 -11.41
N ILE A 119 8.34 3.56 -12.64
CA ILE A 119 7.55 4.21 -13.69
C ILE A 119 6.34 3.34 -14.06
N PHE A 120 6.55 2.04 -14.26
CA PHE A 120 5.48 1.11 -14.58
C PHE A 120 4.43 1.07 -13.46
N ALA A 121 4.86 0.99 -12.20
CA ALA A 121 3.96 1.06 -11.05
C ALA A 121 3.18 2.40 -11.00
N GLY A 122 3.84 3.51 -11.27
CA GLY A 122 3.21 4.83 -11.35
C GLY A 122 2.12 4.90 -12.42
N ILE A 123 2.40 4.38 -13.62
CA ILE A 123 1.42 4.29 -14.71
C ILE A 123 0.22 3.42 -14.31
N SER A 124 0.46 2.27 -13.68
CA SER A 124 -0.63 1.40 -13.19
C SER A 124 -1.53 2.11 -12.18
N PHE A 125 -0.97 2.91 -11.26
CA PHE A 125 -1.77 3.71 -10.33
C PHE A 125 -2.52 4.86 -11.02
N VAL A 126 -1.95 5.51 -12.04
CA VAL A 126 -2.67 6.53 -12.83
C VAL A 126 -3.85 5.92 -13.59
N LEU A 127 -3.66 4.73 -14.14
CA LEU A 127 -4.75 3.99 -14.79
C LEU A 127 -5.85 3.66 -13.77
N GLU A 128 -5.49 3.15 -12.60
CA GLU A 128 -6.44 2.88 -11.53
C GLU A 128 -7.21 4.15 -11.09
N TYR A 129 -6.53 5.28 -10.91
CA TYR A 129 -7.17 6.57 -10.62
C TYR A 129 -8.18 6.96 -11.70
N SER A 130 -7.81 6.82 -12.96
CA SER A 130 -8.65 7.19 -14.11
C SER A 130 -9.91 6.33 -14.23
N LEU A 131 -9.83 5.06 -13.81
CA LEU A 131 -10.97 4.14 -13.80
C LEU A 131 -11.91 4.42 -12.63
N MET A 132 -11.38 4.69 -11.44
CA MET A 132 -12.18 5.05 -10.26
C MET A 132 -12.97 6.35 -10.44
N GLY A 133 -12.39 7.35 -11.11
CA GLY A 133 -13.03 8.66 -11.32
C GLY A 133 -14.22 8.65 -12.29
N LYS A 134 -14.41 7.58 -13.07
CA LYS A 134 -15.43 7.52 -14.13
C LYS A 134 -16.72 6.82 -13.69
N GLU A 135 -16.72 6.14 -12.54
CA GLU A 135 -17.83 5.29 -12.10
C GLU A 135 -18.92 6.03 -11.31
N ILE A 136 -18.70 7.27 -10.84
CA ILE A 136 -19.64 7.93 -9.92
C ILE A 136 -19.67 9.45 -10.15
N THR A 137 -20.78 9.95 -10.69
CA THR A 137 -21.02 11.39 -10.87
C THR A 137 -22.20 11.81 -10.01
N GLY A 138 -21.97 12.73 -9.06
CA GLY A 138 -22.99 13.25 -8.16
C GLY A 138 -22.39 13.93 -6.92
N PRO A 139 -22.24 15.26 -6.88
CA PRO A 139 -21.79 15.96 -5.67
C PRO A 139 -22.82 15.79 -4.53
N GLY A 140 -22.35 15.56 -3.30
CA GLY A 140 -23.20 15.51 -2.10
C GLY A 140 -23.63 14.12 -1.62
N ILE A 141 -23.20 13.04 -2.29
CA ILE A 141 -23.51 11.67 -1.88
C ILE A 141 -22.33 11.08 -1.08
N PRO A 142 -22.52 10.58 0.15
CA PRO A 142 -21.42 10.05 0.97
C PRO A 142 -20.64 8.91 0.30
N GLY A 143 -21.28 8.08 -0.51
CA GLY A 143 -20.63 7.02 -1.27
C GLY A 143 -19.65 7.55 -2.33
N VAL A 144 -19.96 8.68 -2.97
CA VAL A 144 -19.05 9.33 -3.95
C VAL A 144 -17.79 9.83 -3.24
N ARG A 145 -17.96 10.44 -2.06
CA ARG A 145 -16.85 10.98 -1.27
C ARG A 145 -15.84 9.90 -0.84
N VAL A 146 -16.32 8.71 -0.49
CA VAL A 146 -15.46 7.58 -0.08
C VAL A 146 -14.49 7.18 -1.21
N TYR A 147 -15.00 7.07 -2.44
CA TYR A 147 -14.18 6.70 -3.61
C TYR A 147 -13.33 7.87 -4.13
N GLU A 148 -13.77 9.12 -3.97
CA GLU A 148 -12.97 10.31 -4.25
C GLU A 148 -11.70 10.36 -3.36
N LEU A 149 -11.85 10.10 -2.07
CA LEU A 149 -10.72 10.04 -1.14
C LEU A 149 -9.79 8.86 -1.47
N LEU A 150 -10.36 7.72 -1.88
CA LEU A 150 -9.60 6.55 -2.32
C LEU A 150 -8.80 6.81 -3.60
N SER A 151 -9.39 7.51 -4.56
CA SER A 151 -8.71 7.88 -5.80
C SER A 151 -7.60 8.91 -5.52
N GLY A 152 -7.82 9.84 -4.59
CA GLY A 152 -6.79 10.74 -4.07
C GLY A 152 -5.58 10.00 -3.49
N LEU A 153 -5.80 8.98 -2.65
CA LEU A 153 -4.71 8.13 -2.14
C LEU A 153 -3.96 7.39 -3.26
N THR A 154 -4.69 6.94 -4.29
CA THR A 154 -4.10 6.28 -5.45
C THR A 154 -3.19 7.23 -6.23
N LEU A 155 -3.59 8.50 -6.36
CA LEU A 155 -2.75 9.53 -6.96
C LEU A 155 -1.48 9.82 -6.14
N VAL A 156 -1.56 9.81 -4.80
CA VAL A 156 -0.39 9.93 -3.92
C VAL A 156 0.58 8.76 -4.14
N CYS A 157 0.07 7.53 -4.28
CA CYS A 157 0.90 6.37 -4.65
C CYS A 157 1.59 6.58 -6.00
N ALA A 158 0.86 7.02 -7.03
CA ALA A 158 1.41 7.29 -8.35
C ALA A 158 2.53 8.34 -8.32
N ALA A 159 2.28 9.49 -7.67
CA ALA A 159 3.24 10.57 -7.54
C ALA A 159 4.52 10.11 -6.80
N SER A 160 4.36 9.32 -5.74
CA SER A 160 5.48 8.76 -5.00
C SER A 160 6.30 7.78 -5.84
N CYS A 161 5.65 6.95 -6.66
CA CYS A 161 6.32 6.06 -7.60
C CYS A 161 7.13 6.84 -8.65
N PHE A 162 6.56 7.87 -9.27
CA PHE A 162 7.30 8.69 -10.23
C PHE A 162 8.47 9.40 -9.56
N TYR A 163 8.28 9.95 -8.37
CA TYR A 163 9.37 10.60 -7.65
C TYR A 163 10.49 9.61 -7.29
N LEU A 164 10.16 8.39 -6.85
CA LEU A 164 11.15 7.33 -6.57
C LEU A 164 11.87 6.84 -7.83
N SER A 165 11.23 6.89 -9.02
CA SER A 165 11.95 6.59 -10.27
C SER A 165 13.04 7.59 -10.60
N LEU A 166 12.86 8.86 -10.22
CA LEU A 166 13.83 9.93 -10.44
C LEU A 166 14.90 9.96 -9.35
N LYS A 167 14.48 9.78 -8.09
CA LYS A 167 15.34 9.84 -6.92
C LYS A 167 15.09 8.65 -5.99
N PRO A 168 15.67 7.48 -6.29
CA PRO A 168 15.47 6.26 -5.49
C PRO A 168 16.10 6.35 -4.09
N THR A 169 16.95 7.34 -3.81
CA THR A 169 17.52 7.58 -2.48
C THR A 169 16.58 8.38 -1.56
N ALA A 170 15.43 8.82 -2.05
CA ALA A 170 14.51 9.63 -1.27
C ALA A 170 13.68 8.80 -0.28
N PHE A 171 14.20 8.64 0.93
CA PHE A 171 13.55 7.93 2.03
C PHE A 171 12.11 8.36 2.30
N PHE A 172 11.86 9.66 2.42
CA PHE A 172 10.52 10.16 2.71
C PHE A 172 9.49 9.80 1.64
N ALA A 173 9.88 9.75 0.37
CA ALA A 173 8.95 9.37 -0.69
C ALA A 173 8.55 7.89 -0.61
N GLU A 174 9.45 7.04 -0.15
CA GLU A 174 9.11 5.64 0.11
C GLU A 174 8.24 5.47 1.35
N VAL A 175 8.48 6.25 2.40
CA VAL A 175 7.61 6.28 3.58
C VAL A 175 6.22 6.73 3.19
N VAL A 176 6.10 7.79 2.38
CA VAL A 176 4.82 8.26 1.84
C VAL A 176 4.15 7.17 1.01
N LEU A 177 4.84 6.54 0.06
CA LEU A 177 4.28 5.44 -0.75
C LEU A 177 3.79 4.27 0.12
N SER A 178 4.59 3.86 1.11
CA SER A 178 4.26 2.73 1.99
C SER A 178 3.08 3.07 2.90
N SER A 179 3.08 4.26 3.50
CA SER A 179 1.97 4.74 4.33
C SER A 179 0.68 4.92 3.52
N ALA A 180 0.78 5.40 2.28
CA ALA A 180 -0.36 5.53 1.36
C ALA A 180 -0.95 4.17 0.98
N LEU A 181 -0.13 3.11 0.81
CA LEU A 181 -0.62 1.74 0.58
C LEU A 181 -1.36 1.18 1.81
N VAL A 182 -0.83 1.39 3.02
CA VAL A 182 -1.50 1.02 4.28
C VAL A 182 -2.82 1.77 4.42
N PHE A 183 -2.82 3.07 4.10
CA PHE A 183 -4.02 3.92 4.14
C PHE A 183 -5.05 3.43 3.14
N LYS A 184 -4.64 3.24 1.89
CA LYS A 184 -5.50 2.73 0.84
C LYS A 184 -6.14 1.40 1.22
N GLY A 185 -5.36 0.46 1.77
CA GLY A 185 -5.87 -0.83 2.24
C GLY A 185 -6.94 -0.69 3.33
N THR A 186 -6.63 0.04 4.41
CA THR A 186 -7.58 0.26 5.53
C THR A 186 -8.82 1.03 5.10
N TRP A 187 -8.65 2.04 4.24
CA TRP A 187 -9.75 2.82 3.69
C TRP A 187 -10.67 2.01 2.77
N ILE A 188 -10.11 1.09 1.97
CA ILE A 188 -10.92 0.16 1.16
C ILE A 188 -11.79 -0.74 2.05
N LEU A 189 -11.24 -1.25 3.17
CA LEU A 189 -12.03 -2.01 4.12
C LEU A 189 -13.16 -1.15 4.72
N GLN A 190 -12.82 0.06 5.15
CA GLN A 190 -13.79 1.01 5.69
C GLN A 190 -14.88 1.34 4.67
N ALA A 191 -14.52 1.57 3.41
CA ALA A 191 -15.45 1.79 2.30
C ALA A 191 -16.40 0.60 2.13
N GLY A 192 -15.85 -0.63 2.13
CA GLY A 192 -16.63 -1.86 2.06
C GLY A 192 -17.61 -2.00 3.21
N LEU A 193 -17.18 -1.74 4.44
CA LEU A 193 -18.04 -1.79 5.63
C LEU A 193 -19.15 -0.74 5.57
N SER A 194 -18.80 0.52 5.27
CA SER A 194 -19.76 1.63 5.23
C SER A 194 -20.80 1.49 4.11
N LEU A 195 -20.44 0.87 2.98
CA LEU A 195 -21.35 0.75 1.83
C LEU A 195 -22.18 -0.54 1.82
N TYR A 196 -21.67 -1.64 2.37
CA TYR A 196 -22.30 -2.96 2.23
C TYR A 196 -22.86 -3.54 3.54
N THR A 197 -22.52 -3.00 4.72
CA THR A 197 -23.03 -3.50 6.01
C THR A 197 -24.05 -2.55 6.65
N ASP A 198 -25.10 -3.10 7.27
CA ASP A 198 -26.15 -2.29 7.92
C ASP A 198 -25.67 -1.61 9.21
N THR A 199 -24.74 -2.25 9.92
CA THR A 199 -24.23 -1.76 11.22
C THR A 199 -23.41 -0.49 11.10
N PHE A 200 -22.72 -0.30 9.97
CA PHE A 200 -21.88 0.87 9.68
C PHE A 200 -22.46 1.78 8.60
N SER A 201 -23.70 1.51 8.15
CA SER A 201 -24.38 2.36 7.18
C SER A 201 -24.68 3.72 7.81
N LEU A 202 -24.45 4.79 7.06
CA LEU A 202 -24.80 6.15 7.47
C LEU A 202 -26.32 6.24 7.71
N LYS A 203 -26.73 6.56 8.94
CA LYS A 203 -28.14 6.74 9.30
C LYS A 203 -28.78 7.79 8.37
N GLY A 204 -29.85 7.43 7.67
CA GLY A 204 -30.61 8.34 6.79
C GLY A 204 -30.33 8.18 5.28
N CYS A 205 -29.27 7.47 4.88
CA CYS A 205 -29.02 7.15 3.46
C CYS A 205 -29.29 5.66 3.19
N ARG A 206 -30.06 5.37 2.14
CA ARG A 206 -30.35 3.98 1.72
C ARG A 206 -29.09 3.37 1.08
N LYS A 207 -28.84 2.08 1.34
CA LYS A 207 -27.73 1.33 0.72
C LYS A 207 -27.77 1.47 -0.80
N ILE A 208 -26.61 1.30 -1.45
CA ILE A 208 -26.55 1.03 -2.89
C ILE A 208 -27.20 -0.34 -3.10
N SER A 209 -28.51 -0.37 -3.29
CA SER A 209 -29.24 -1.57 -3.66
C SER A 209 -28.90 -1.89 -5.11
N LEU A 210 -28.18 -2.99 -5.32
CA LEU A 210 -27.95 -3.64 -6.61
C LEU A 210 -29.26 -4.28 -7.14
N LEU A 211 -30.35 -3.51 -7.24
CA LEU A 211 -31.52 -3.94 -8.00
C LEU A 211 -31.39 -3.44 -9.45
N PRO A 212 -31.40 -4.35 -10.45
CA PRO A 212 -31.37 -3.99 -11.85
C PRO A 212 -32.79 -3.62 -12.29
N ALA A 213 -33.29 -2.46 -11.87
CA ALA A 213 -34.56 -1.96 -12.39
C ALA A 213 -34.64 -0.44 -12.22
N HIS A 214 -34.61 0.24 -13.36
CA HIS A 214 -34.94 1.66 -13.55
C HIS A 214 -34.00 2.72 -12.95
N GLU A 215 -33.55 3.61 -13.83
CA GLU A 215 -33.09 5.00 -13.64
C GLU A 215 -32.33 5.38 -12.36
N GLN A 216 -31.08 5.84 -12.60
CA GLN A 216 -30.19 6.51 -11.65
C GLN A 216 -29.85 5.72 -10.39
N THR A 217 -28.67 5.08 -10.44
CA THR A 217 -27.92 4.56 -9.29
C THR A 217 -27.42 5.70 -8.40
N ASN A 218 -28.31 6.54 -7.92
CA ASN A 218 -28.04 7.51 -6.88
C ASN A 218 -28.37 6.86 -5.55
N ALA A 219 -27.37 6.75 -4.66
CA ALA A 219 -27.64 6.53 -3.25
C ALA A 219 -28.38 7.78 -2.74
N GLN A 220 -29.70 7.77 -2.88
CA GLN A 220 -30.53 8.90 -2.50
C GLN A 220 -30.67 8.87 -0.98
N CYS A 221 -30.06 9.85 -0.32
CA CYS A 221 -30.33 10.12 1.08
C CYS A 221 -31.75 10.69 1.19
N ASN A 222 -32.48 10.31 2.24
CA ASN A 222 -33.88 10.75 2.40
C ASN A 222 -33.98 12.27 2.60
N LEU A 223 -32.91 12.90 3.12
CA LEU A 223 -32.78 14.33 3.36
C LEU A 223 -31.39 14.81 2.91
N GLU A 224 -31.30 16.02 2.36
CA GLU A 224 -30.03 16.65 1.97
C GLU A 224 -29.11 16.89 3.18
N GLU A 225 -29.71 17.23 4.33
CA GLU A 225 -29.01 17.40 5.61
C GLU A 225 -28.31 16.11 6.08
N ASP A 226 -28.93 14.95 5.86
CA ASP A 226 -28.35 13.64 6.19
C ASP A 226 -27.18 13.29 5.25
N GLY A 227 -27.24 13.75 3.99
CA GLY A 227 -26.13 13.65 3.04
C GLY A 227 -24.92 14.47 3.48
N LEU A 228 -25.11 15.73 3.85
CA LEU A 228 -24.05 16.62 4.33
C LEU A 228 -23.41 16.10 5.63
N ARG A 229 -24.22 15.62 6.58
CA ARG A 229 -23.73 14.96 7.79
C ARG A 229 -22.92 13.70 7.47
N GLY A 230 -23.38 12.91 6.51
CA GLY A 230 -22.67 11.72 6.04
C GLY A 230 -21.31 12.04 5.45
N VAL A 231 -21.22 13.06 4.60
CA VAL A 231 -19.95 13.55 4.03
C VAL A 231 -18.99 14.01 5.12
N ALA A 232 -19.47 14.82 6.09
CA ALA A 232 -18.65 15.29 7.20
C ALA A 232 -18.12 14.14 8.08
N LEU A 233 -18.94 13.10 8.32
CA LEU A 233 -18.50 11.91 9.06
C LEU A 233 -17.45 11.11 8.29
N ILE A 234 -17.59 10.97 6.97
CA ILE A 234 -16.57 10.31 6.12
C ILE A 234 -15.26 11.09 6.15
N ASP A 235 -15.30 12.42 6.04
CA ASP A 235 -14.10 13.25 6.14
C ASP A 235 -13.42 13.13 7.50
N LEU A 236 -14.19 13.17 8.60
CA LEU A 236 -13.67 12.97 9.94
C LEU A 236 -13.00 11.59 10.10
N LEU A 237 -13.65 10.55 9.58
CA LEU A 237 -13.13 9.19 9.63
C LEU A 237 -11.84 9.04 8.81
N PHE A 238 -11.77 9.70 7.66
CA PHE A 238 -10.56 9.75 6.83
C PHE A 238 -9.41 10.43 7.57
N ILE A 239 -9.66 11.58 8.21
CA ILE A 239 -8.66 12.28 9.03
C ILE A 239 -8.21 11.37 10.20
N GLY A 240 -9.15 10.68 10.85
CA GLY A 240 -8.83 9.71 11.90
C GLY A 240 -7.91 8.59 11.43
N HIS A 241 -8.15 8.03 10.24
CA HIS A 241 -7.25 7.05 9.63
C HIS A 241 -5.87 7.63 9.32
N ALA A 242 -5.81 8.86 8.79
CA ALA A 242 -4.54 9.53 8.51
C ALA A 242 -3.70 9.72 9.79
N ILE A 243 -4.32 10.16 10.88
CA ILE A 243 -3.67 10.29 12.20
C ILE A 243 -3.21 8.92 12.70
N GLY A 244 -4.07 7.90 12.63
CA GLY A 244 -3.72 6.54 13.05
C GLY A 244 -2.50 5.98 12.31
N ILE A 245 -2.41 6.22 11.00
CA ILE A 245 -1.28 5.78 10.17
C ILE A 245 -0.01 6.56 10.49
N LEU A 246 -0.11 7.87 10.75
CA LEU A 246 1.02 8.66 11.23
C LEU A 246 1.56 8.09 12.55
N VAL A 247 0.68 7.81 13.51
CA VAL A 247 1.06 7.20 14.80
C VAL A 247 1.72 5.84 14.58
N ILE A 248 1.15 4.97 13.73
CA ILE A 248 1.76 3.68 13.38
C ILE A 248 3.17 3.88 12.80
N CYS A 249 3.36 4.84 11.89
CA CYS A 249 4.67 5.13 11.32
C CYS A 249 5.68 5.55 12.39
N LEU A 250 5.29 6.44 13.30
CA LEU A 250 6.15 6.91 14.40
C LEU A 250 6.49 5.77 15.37
N VAL A 251 5.51 4.96 15.76
CA VAL A 251 5.70 3.82 16.66
C VAL A 251 6.62 2.78 16.02
N LEU A 252 6.40 2.43 14.75
CA LEU A 252 7.23 1.45 14.05
C LEU A 252 8.67 1.95 13.88
N PHE A 253 8.86 3.22 13.53
CA PHE A 253 10.20 3.80 13.44
C PHE A 253 10.89 3.85 14.80
N GLY A 254 10.19 4.33 15.84
CA GLY A 254 10.71 4.42 17.21
C GLY A 254 11.08 3.07 17.80
N THR A 255 10.21 2.06 17.66
CA THR A 255 10.47 0.70 18.16
C THR A 255 11.67 0.05 17.46
N LEU A 256 11.81 0.21 16.13
CA LEU A 256 12.97 -0.29 15.39
C LEU A 256 14.27 0.43 15.80
N SER A 257 14.21 1.74 16.05
CA SER A 257 15.36 2.52 16.52
C SER A 257 15.79 2.10 17.92
N CYS A 258 14.85 1.95 18.85
CA CYS A 258 15.11 1.52 20.22
C CYS A 258 15.70 0.10 20.27
N ASN A 259 15.12 -0.84 19.53
CA ASN A 259 15.61 -2.23 19.50
C ASN A 259 17.08 -2.30 19.03
N ARG A 260 17.45 -1.47 18.04
CA ARG A 260 18.84 -1.41 17.58
C ARG A 260 19.79 -0.77 18.59
N ASN A 261 19.38 0.31 19.25
CA ASN A 261 20.18 0.92 20.31
C ASN A 261 20.41 -0.06 21.46
N TRP A 262 19.43 -0.91 21.77
CA TRP A 262 19.59 -1.99 22.73
C TRP A 262 20.63 -3.04 22.30
N ILE A 263 20.55 -3.52 21.05
CA ILE A 263 21.50 -4.51 20.52
C ILE A 263 22.92 -3.93 20.43
N SER A 264 23.05 -2.66 20.04
CA SER A 264 24.35 -1.97 19.97
C SER A 264 24.91 -1.62 21.35
N GLY A 265 24.05 -1.27 22.31
CA GLY A 265 24.44 -0.91 23.68
C GLY A 265 24.75 -2.11 24.58
N SER A 266 24.20 -3.30 24.28
CA SER A 266 24.61 -4.53 24.98
C SER A 266 25.95 -5.08 24.48
N GLY A 267 26.35 -4.73 23.25
CA GLY A 267 27.64 -5.12 22.67
C GLY A 267 28.82 -4.26 23.13
N SER A 268 28.58 -3.01 23.56
CA SER A 268 29.64 -2.12 24.05
C SER A 268 30.05 -2.40 25.51
N SER A 269 29.19 -3.01 26.32
CA SER A 269 29.50 -3.27 27.74
C SER A 269 30.47 -4.42 27.98
N LEU A 270 30.71 -5.30 26.99
CA LEU A 270 31.67 -6.41 27.12
C LEU A 270 33.08 -6.06 26.61
N ALA A 271 33.21 -5.03 25.77
CA ALA A 271 34.49 -4.61 25.20
C ALA A 271 35.30 -3.68 26.14
N ASP A 272 34.63 -3.02 27.08
CA ASP A 272 35.30 -2.13 28.06
C ASP A 272 36.00 -2.92 29.18
N ILE A 273 35.58 -4.16 29.47
CA ILE A 273 36.19 -4.99 30.51
C ILE A 273 37.51 -5.63 30.03
N ASP A 274 37.65 -5.92 28.73
CA ASP A 274 38.90 -6.48 28.18
C ASP A 274 39.99 -5.41 27.96
N SER A 275 39.59 -4.13 27.79
CA SER A 275 40.52 -3.04 27.52
C SER A 275 41.26 -2.54 28.78
N GLU A 276 40.67 -2.66 29.98
CA GLU A 276 41.36 -2.34 31.24
C GLU A 276 42.36 -3.44 31.67
N SER A 277 42.22 -4.68 31.19
CA SER A 277 43.12 -5.78 31.58
C SER A 277 44.45 -5.81 30.78
N LEU A 278 44.50 -5.15 29.63
CA LEU A 278 45.65 -5.17 28.70
C LEU A 278 46.63 -4.01 28.89
N LEU A 279 46.35 -3.05 29.78
CA LEU A 279 47.12 -1.81 29.93
C LEU A 279 48.15 -1.82 31.08
N ILE A 280 48.46 -3.00 31.65
CA ILE A 280 49.53 -3.14 32.66
C ILE A 280 50.50 -4.26 32.25
N ARG A 281 51.45 -3.93 31.36
CA ARG A 281 52.83 -4.41 31.50
C ARG A 281 53.80 -3.57 30.66
N PRO A 282 54.82 -2.96 31.28
CA PRO A 282 55.81 -2.16 30.55
C PRO A 282 56.87 -3.05 29.89
N LEU A 283 57.27 -2.71 28.66
CA LEU A 283 58.65 -2.92 28.16
C LEU A 283 59.58 -1.99 28.95
N PRO A 284 60.91 -2.23 29.09
CA PRO A 284 61.84 -2.69 28.03
C PRO A 284 62.84 -3.76 28.58
N GLU A 285 63.85 -4.29 27.89
CA GLU A 285 64.97 -3.64 27.20
C GLU A 285 65.77 -4.63 26.35
N VAL A 286 66.44 -4.07 25.35
CA VAL A 286 67.35 -4.65 24.37
C VAL A 286 68.69 -5.02 25.04
N GLU A 287 69.30 -6.15 24.67
CA GLU A 287 70.76 -6.23 24.49
C GLU A 287 71.16 -7.42 23.59
N LEU A 288 72.09 -7.13 22.67
CA LEU A 288 72.80 -8.07 21.79
C LEU A 288 73.91 -8.78 22.59
N GLU A 289 74.00 -10.11 22.46
CA GLU A 289 75.15 -10.92 21.95
C GLU A 289 74.87 -12.41 22.13
#